data_AF-A0A496W3J5-F1
#
_entry.id   AF-A0A496W3J5-F1
#
_cell.length_a   1.000
_cell.length_b   1.000
_cell.length_c   1.000
_cell.angle_alpha   90.00
_cell.angle_beta   90.00
_cell.angle_gamma   90.00
#
_symmetry.space_group_name_H-M   'P 1'
#
loop_
_entity.id
_entity.type
_entity.pdbx_description
1 polymer ?
#
loop_
_entity_poly.entity_id
_entity_poly.type
_entity_poly.pdbx_seq_one_letter_code
_entity_poly.pdbx_strand_id
1 'polypeptide(L)'
;MKKLIFLIIILLMGCNGDDSQDDNPRQTSTNLIVNSSHGIDGAAYGLADCGACHAINIIHKTLNIRDIVADKGFATCMGCHGDNGTGESRACLICHNAIDLPRTPWQSGHFTHNFNTEASDKDCVSCHVSSDMNGNFMPEIDLTRYPNVSGQQQAYNNISEFCLRCHNHDNPQVGFEMSHQTYNHPLIAMQDNYNFVDKHGWIDGTGTRTYSGLRSDYQYASLVECTDCHAMHGTHNKALIIDSAGKGASKLSAELENYPVTITDGNSAQLCVLCHQMQDIIEQGAENTGNGLTGVHAVSGDCSTCHSHGETVQAGL
;
A
#
# COMPACT_ATOMS: atom_id res chain seq x y z
N MET A 1 3.02 74.75 -38.34
CA MET A 1 3.34 73.77 -37.28
C MET A 1 2.35 72.61 -37.39
N LYS A 2 2.94 71.40 -37.43
CA LYS A 2 2.42 70.02 -37.55
C LYS A 2 0.91 69.78 -37.79
N LYS A 3 0.65 69.17 -38.95
CA LYS A 3 -0.62 68.55 -39.37
C LYS A 3 -0.83 67.20 -38.70
N LEU A 4 -2.08 66.95 -38.35
CA LEU A 4 -2.69 65.66 -38.00
C LEU A 4 -2.84 64.81 -39.28
N ILE A 5 -2.28 63.59 -39.33
CA ILE A 5 -2.72 62.52 -40.24
C ILE A 5 -2.68 61.20 -39.46
N PHE A 6 -3.86 60.59 -39.38
CA PHE A 6 -4.14 59.24 -38.93
C PHE A 6 -3.76 58.27 -40.06
N LEU A 7 -3.01 57.21 -39.79
CA LEU A 7 -2.97 56.04 -40.67
C LEU A 7 -2.74 54.77 -39.85
N ILE A 8 -3.84 54.04 -39.65
CA ILE A 8 -3.87 52.65 -39.23
C ILE A 8 -3.30 51.82 -40.38
N ILE A 9 -2.26 51.02 -40.10
CA ILE A 9 -1.86 49.88 -40.93
C ILE A 9 -1.96 48.64 -40.05
N ILE A 10 -3.07 47.92 -40.23
CA ILE A 10 -3.17 46.48 -39.99
C ILE A 10 -3.01 45.85 -41.37
N LEU A 11 -2.09 44.88 -41.53
CA LEU A 11 -2.27 43.64 -42.28
C LEU A 11 -0.93 42.86 -42.39
N LEU A 12 -0.93 41.71 -41.71
CA LEU A 12 -0.52 40.36 -42.17
C LEU A 12 0.80 40.17 -42.95
N MET A 13 1.68 39.33 -42.36
CA MET A 13 2.47 38.22 -42.95
C MET A 13 3.70 38.01 -42.05
N GLY A 14 4.08 36.81 -41.61
CA GLY A 14 3.59 35.47 -41.84
C GLY A 14 4.26 34.53 -40.83
N CYS A 15 3.63 33.36 -40.65
CA CYS A 15 4.18 32.21 -39.96
C CYS A 15 5.60 31.92 -40.45
N ASN A 16 6.59 32.01 -39.56
CA ASN A 16 7.75 31.13 -39.63
C ASN A 16 7.61 30.19 -38.44
N GLY A 17 7.09 29.00 -38.74
CA GLY A 17 7.18 27.88 -37.85
C GLY A 17 8.66 27.54 -37.67
N ASP A 18 9.07 27.48 -36.41
CA ASP A 18 10.12 26.56 -36.02
C ASP A 18 9.42 25.52 -35.14
N ASP A 19 9.05 24.43 -35.82
CA ASP A 19 8.66 23.18 -35.21
C ASP A 19 9.88 22.62 -34.48
N SER A 20 9.91 22.75 -33.15
CA SER A 20 10.31 21.69 -32.23
C SER A 20 10.52 22.25 -30.82
N GLN A 21 9.42 22.53 -30.13
CA GLN A 21 9.39 22.23 -28.71
C GLN A 21 8.19 21.35 -28.50
N ASP A 22 8.47 20.06 -28.57
CA ASP A 22 7.67 19.00 -27.99
C ASP A 22 7.62 19.29 -26.48
N ASP A 23 6.81 20.27 -26.10
CA ASP A 23 6.36 20.50 -24.73
C ASP A 23 5.39 19.36 -24.42
N ASN A 24 5.96 18.16 -24.33
CA ASN A 24 5.41 17.11 -23.53
C ASN A 24 5.97 17.35 -22.13
N PRO A 25 5.24 18.06 -21.24
CA PRO A 25 5.48 17.87 -19.83
C PRO A 25 5.01 16.44 -19.56
N ARG A 26 5.89 15.46 -19.82
CA ARG A 26 5.95 14.30 -18.95
C ARG A 26 6.16 14.89 -17.57
N GLN A 27 5.06 15.07 -16.86
CA GLN A 27 5.04 15.29 -15.43
C GLN A 27 5.85 14.15 -14.85
N THR A 28 7.12 14.42 -14.58
CA THR A 28 7.97 13.65 -13.68
C THR A 28 7.57 13.90 -12.23
N SER A 29 6.51 14.68 -12.00
CA SER A 29 5.84 14.77 -10.71
C SER A 29 5.14 13.45 -10.43
N THR A 30 5.80 12.59 -9.66
CA THR A 30 5.20 11.40 -9.06
C THR A 30 4.11 11.72 -8.04
N ASN A 31 3.89 13.01 -7.74
CA ASN A 31 2.86 13.49 -6.83
C ASN A 31 1.83 14.34 -7.61
N LEU A 32 0.56 13.92 -7.60
CA LEU A 32 -0.53 14.64 -8.25
C LEU A 32 -1.09 15.80 -7.41
N ILE A 33 -0.68 15.91 -6.15
CA ILE A 33 -1.14 16.94 -5.23
C ILE A 33 -0.59 18.30 -5.65
N VAL A 34 -1.48 19.23 -5.94
CA VAL A 34 -1.12 20.60 -6.29
C VAL A 34 -0.64 21.34 -5.04
N ASN A 35 0.29 22.27 -5.23
CA ASN A 35 0.89 23.05 -4.15
C ASN A 35 0.81 24.55 -4.47
N SER A 36 1.42 25.39 -3.63
CA SER A 36 1.36 26.85 -3.76
C SER A 36 1.92 27.41 -5.08
N SER A 37 2.62 26.62 -5.90
CA SER A 37 3.05 27.00 -7.24
C SER A 37 2.03 26.65 -8.34
N HIS A 38 0.81 26.25 -7.99
CA HIS A 38 -0.20 25.84 -8.96
C HIS A 38 -0.68 27.02 -9.84
N GLY A 39 -0.57 26.86 -11.16
CA GLY A 39 -0.83 27.92 -12.14
C GLY A 39 0.37 28.84 -12.37
N ILE A 40 0.20 29.85 -13.23
CA ILE A 40 1.25 30.87 -13.48
C ILE A 40 1.43 31.67 -12.19
N ASP A 41 2.65 31.68 -11.65
CA ASP A 41 3.03 32.36 -10.40
C ASP A 41 2.16 31.99 -9.18
N GLY A 42 1.60 30.77 -9.15
CA GLY A 42 0.73 30.32 -8.05
C GLY A 42 -0.70 30.86 -8.10
N ALA A 43 -1.09 31.56 -9.18
CA ALA A 43 -2.38 32.23 -9.29
C ALA A 43 -3.61 31.29 -9.26
N ALA A 44 -3.41 29.99 -9.48
CA ALA A 44 -4.49 29.00 -9.41
C ALA A 44 -4.63 28.37 -8.02
N TYR A 45 -3.67 28.55 -7.11
CA TYR A 45 -3.73 28.04 -5.74
C TYR A 45 -4.75 28.82 -4.90
N GLY A 46 -5.54 28.11 -4.10
CA GLY A 46 -6.62 28.66 -3.27
C GLY A 46 -7.93 28.91 -4.02
N LEU A 47 -8.01 28.60 -5.32
CA LEU A 47 -9.25 28.68 -6.09
C LEU A 47 -10.06 27.37 -5.95
N ALA A 48 -11.32 27.49 -5.56
CA ALA A 48 -12.22 26.34 -5.43
C ALA A 48 -12.85 25.90 -6.78
N ASP A 49 -13.00 26.82 -7.73
CA ASP A 49 -13.59 26.52 -9.04
C ASP A 49 -12.52 26.09 -10.05
N CYS A 50 -12.30 24.77 -10.14
CA CYS A 50 -11.38 24.19 -11.11
C CYS A 50 -11.80 24.47 -12.56
N GLY A 51 -13.10 24.63 -12.82
CA GLY A 51 -13.67 24.83 -14.16
C GLY A 51 -13.36 26.19 -14.78
N ALA A 52 -13.00 27.17 -13.95
CA ALA A 52 -12.55 28.48 -14.41
C ALA A 52 -11.24 28.39 -15.23
N CYS A 53 -10.41 27.39 -14.96
CA CYS A 53 -9.10 27.20 -15.60
C CYS A 53 -9.01 25.92 -16.43
N HIS A 54 -9.76 24.88 -16.06
CA HIS A 54 -9.71 23.56 -16.71
C HIS A 54 -11.03 23.22 -17.38
N ALA A 55 -10.99 22.88 -18.66
CA ALA A 55 -12.16 22.37 -19.35
C ALA A 55 -12.24 20.84 -19.22
N ILE A 56 -13.25 20.35 -18.50
CA ILE A 56 -13.37 18.94 -18.09
C ILE A 56 -13.39 17.95 -19.27
N ASN A 57 -13.92 18.38 -20.41
CA ASN A 57 -14.02 17.56 -21.62
C ASN A 57 -12.68 17.33 -22.34
N ILE A 58 -11.65 18.15 -22.04
CA ILE A 58 -10.34 18.09 -22.71
C ILE A 58 -9.18 17.70 -21.79
N ILE A 59 -9.39 17.63 -20.47
CA ILE A 59 -8.38 17.09 -19.54
C ILE A 59 -8.32 15.56 -19.64
N HIS A 60 -7.21 14.97 -19.17
CA HIS A 60 -7.02 13.53 -19.02
C HIS A 60 -7.23 12.68 -20.29
N LYS A 61 -7.07 13.25 -21.49
CA LYS A 61 -7.34 12.56 -22.78
C LYS A 61 -6.68 11.17 -22.93
N THR A 62 -5.54 10.97 -22.27
CA THR A 62 -4.75 9.74 -22.33
C THR A 62 -4.87 8.86 -21.08
N LEU A 63 -5.65 9.26 -20.07
CA LEU A 63 -5.80 8.53 -18.81
C LEU A 63 -7.13 7.77 -18.77
N ASN A 64 -7.09 6.55 -18.23
CA ASN A 64 -8.27 5.69 -18.13
C ASN A 64 -9.36 6.22 -17.20
N ILE A 65 -9.05 7.20 -16.35
CA ILE A 65 -10.00 7.82 -15.40
C ILE A 65 -10.87 8.91 -16.05
N ARG A 66 -10.57 9.30 -17.30
CA ARG A 66 -11.19 10.44 -17.98
C ARG A 66 -12.71 10.39 -17.99
N ASP A 67 -13.28 9.26 -18.37
CA ASP A 67 -14.73 9.15 -18.56
C ASP A 67 -15.47 9.25 -17.22
N ILE A 68 -14.89 8.68 -16.15
CA ILE A 68 -15.40 8.82 -14.78
C ILE A 68 -15.33 10.29 -14.34
N VAL A 69 -14.19 10.97 -14.56
CA VAL A 69 -14.05 12.40 -14.22
C VAL A 69 -15.05 13.26 -15.01
N ALA A 70 -15.22 12.99 -16.31
CA ALA A 70 -16.14 13.73 -17.17
C ALA A 70 -17.61 13.56 -16.73
N ASP A 71 -17.99 12.36 -16.28
CA ASP A 71 -19.32 12.06 -15.74
C ASP A 71 -19.56 12.73 -14.38
N LYS A 72 -18.62 12.58 -13.45
CA LYS A 72 -18.76 13.05 -12.06
C LYS A 72 -18.49 14.54 -11.86
N GLY A 73 -17.83 15.20 -12.81
CA GLY A 73 -17.58 16.64 -12.75
C GLY A 73 -16.37 17.03 -11.89
N PHE A 74 -16.20 18.33 -11.64
CA PHE A 74 -15.07 18.88 -10.89
C PHE A 74 -15.00 18.44 -9.41
N ALA A 75 -16.06 17.84 -8.88
CA ALA A 75 -16.07 17.29 -7.52
C ALA A 75 -15.03 16.16 -7.32
N THR A 76 -14.57 15.50 -8.40
CA THR A 76 -13.54 14.47 -8.31
C THR A 76 -12.13 15.02 -8.23
N CYS A 77 -11.91 16.28 -8.63
CA CYS A 77 -10.57 16.84 -8.82
C CYS A 77 -9.78 16.84 -7.51
N MET A 78 -10.41 17.26 -6.41
CA MET A 78 -9.74 17.35 -5.11
C MET A 78 -9.43 15.99 -4.49
N GLY A 79 -10.14 14.92 -4.90
CA GLY A 79 -9.80 13.55 -4.51
C GLY A 79 -8.36 13.18 -4.89
N CYS A 80 -7.95 13.56 -6.11
CA CYS A 80 -6.63 13.22 -6.67
C CYS A 80 -5.60 14.34 -6.52
N HIS A 81 -6.02 15.60 -6.70
CA HIS A 81 -5.12 16.76 -6.75
C HIS A 81 -4.94 17.47 -5.41
N GLY A 82 -5.60 16.99 -4.35
CA GLY A 82 -5.61 17.65 -3.06
C GLY A 82 -6.57 18.84 -3.03
N ASP A 83 -6.59 19.54 -1.90
CA ASP A 83 -7.56 20.61 -1.64
C ASP A 83 -7.25 21.93 -2.37
N ASN A 84 -6.17 21.99 -3.17
CA ASN A 84 -5.68 23.21 -3.80
C ASN A 84 -5.50 24.38 -2.81
N GLY A 85 -5.19 24.11 -1.54
CA GLY A 85 -5.04 25.13 -0.50
C GLY A 85 -6.35 25.76 -0.01
N THR A 86 -7.51 25.21 -0.40
CA THR A 86 -8.82 25.72 0.03
C THR A 86 -9.26 25.16 1.39
N GLY A 87 -8.62 24.07 1.87
CA GLY A 87 -9.06 23.34 3.07
C GLY A 87 -10.29 22.45 2.85
N GLU A 88 -10.78 22.36 1.61
CA GLU A 88 -11.89 21.47 1.25
C GLU A 88 -11.50 19.99 1.40
N SER A 89 -12.49 19.15 1.69
CA SER A 89 -12.26 17.71 1.86
C SER A 89 -12.01 17.02 0.53
N ARG A 90 -11.07 16.07 0.52
CA ARG A 90 -10.74 15.26 -0.66
C ARG A 90 -11.77 14.15 -0.83
N ALA A 91 -12.67 14.27 -1.81
CA ALA A 91 -13.70 13.27 -2.07
C ALA A 91 -13.14 12.07 -2.87
N CYS A 92 -12.68 11.03 -2.18
CA CYS A 92 -12.14 9.80 -2.76
C CYS A 92 -13.28 8.84 -3.20
N LEU A 93 -14.29 8.68 -2.35
CA LEU A 93 -15.39 7.73 -2.50
C LEU A 93 -16.38 8.07 -3.63
N ILE A 94 -16.29 9.30 -4.18
CA ILE A 94 -17.06 9.68 -5.37
C ILE A 94 -16.75 8.79 -6.58
N CYS A 95 -15.50 8.32 -6.71
CA CYS A 95 -15.07 7.38 -7.75
C CYS A 95 -14.85 5.98 -7.18
N HIS A 96 -14.42 5.88 -5.91
CA HIS A 96 -14.11 4.63 -5.25
C HIS A 96 -15.35 3.94 -4.67
N ASN A 97 -16.23 3.51 -5.57
CA ASN A 97 -17.53 2.92 -5.25
C ASN A 97 -17.80 1.65 -6.08
N ALA A 98 -18.90 0.96 -5.77
CA ALA A 98 -19.28 -0.31 -6.39
C ALA A 98 -19.64 -0.24 -7.89
N ILE A 99 -19.77 0.96 -8.47
CA ILE A 99 -20.12 1.18 -9.87
C ILE A 99 -18.88 1.53 -10.68
N ASP A 100 -18.14 2.55 -10.25
CA ASP A 100 -17.07 3.15 -11.04
C ASP A 100 -15.73 2.43 -10.84
N LEU A 101 -15.35 2.15 -9.59
CA LEU A 101 -14.12 1.44 -9.22
C LEU A 101 -14.42 0.35 -8.17
N PRO A 102 -15.21 -0.69 -8.52
CA PRO A 102 -15.73 -1.66 -7.55
C PRO A 102 -14.67 -2.49 -6.82
N ARG A 103 -13.42 -2.46 -7.30
CA ARG A 103 -12.32 -3.25 -6.76
C ARG A 103 -11.31 -2.41 -5.97
N THR A 104 -11.48 -1.10 -5.86
CA THR A 104 -10.49 -0.22 -5.20
C THR A 104 -11.12 1.04 -4.62
N PRO A 105 -10.75 1.38 -3.37
CA PRO A 105 -10.70 0.46 -2.24
C PRO A 105 -11.96 -0.40 -2.14
N TRP A 106 -11.77 -1.63 -1.70
CA TRP A 106 -12.88 -2.53 -1.38
C TRP A 106 -13.71 -1.87 -0.28
N GLN A 107 -15.00 -1.66 -0.54
CA GLN A 107 -15.94 -1.06 0.43
C GLN A 107 -16.69 -2.14 1.25
N SER A 108 -16.52 -3.41 0.89
CA SER A 108 -17.18 -4.54 1.55
C SER A 108 -16.38 -5.83 1.35
N GLY A 109 -16.73 -6.88 2.09
CA GLY A 109 -16.06 -8.19 2.03
C GLY A 109 -14.80 -8.27 2.90
N HIS A 110 -13.98 -9.29 2.66
CA HIS A 110 -12.82 -9.62 3.52
C HIS A 110 -11.67 -8.60 3.45
N PHE A 111 -11.59 -7.82 2.37
CA PHE A 111 -10.52 -6.82 2.14
C PHE A 111 -11.01 -5.38 2.26
N THR A 112 -12.19 -5.20 2.86
CA THR A 112 -12.84 -3.90 3.00
C THR A 112 -11.95 -2.87 3.72
N HIS A 113 -11.96 -1.60 3.33
CA HIS A 113 -11.19 -0.56 4.03
C HIS A 113 -11.90 -0.03 5.28
N ASN A 114 -12.82 -0.81 5.88
CA ASN A 114 -13.43 -0.48 7.15
C ASN A 114 -12.59 -1.00 8.32
N PHE A 115 -12.11 -0.10 9.18
CA PHE A 115 -11.41 -0.48 10.42
C PHE A 115 -12.38 -0.69 11.60
N ASN A 116 -13.62 -0.19 11.51
CA ASN A 116 -14.70 -0.40 12.49
C ASN A 116 -16.11 -0.17 11.88
N THR A 117 -16.24 0.73 10.90
CA THR A 117 -17.48 1.12 10.17
C THR A 117 -17.15 1.44 8.72
N GLU A 118 -18.14 1.67 7.85
CA GLU A 118 -17.91 2.15 6.47
C GLU A 118 -16.83 3.24 6.42
N ALA A 119 -15.87 3.08 5.51
CA ALA A 119 -14.77 4.01 5.36
C ALA A 119 -15.30 5.36 4.87
N SER A 120 -14.74 6.44 5.40
CA SER A 120 -14.95 7.79 4.90
C SER A 120 -13.74 8.28 4.10
N ASP A 121 -13.93 9.34 3.34
CA ASP A 121 -12.84 10.03 2.63
C ASP A 121 -11.67 10.41 3.56
N LYS A 122 -11.98 10.78 4.80
CA LYS A 122 -10.98 11.11 5.83
C LYS A 122 -10.11 9.91 6.20
N ASP A 123 -10.69 8.72 6.22
CA ASP A 123 -9.96 7.49 6.53
C ASP A 123 -9.00 7.14 5.37
N CYS A 124 -9.44 7.34 4.12
CA CYS A 124 -8.58 7.15 2.96
C CYS A 124 -7.35 8.06 3.01
N VAL A 125 -7.53 9.36 3.22
CA VAL A 125 -6.42 10.33 3.21
C VAL A 125 -5.55 10.27 4.46
N SER A 126 -5.98 9.53 5.49
CA SER A 126 -5.13 9.23 6.64
C SER A 126 -3.95 8.37 6.22
N CYS A 127 -4.20 7.30 5.45
CA CYS A 127 -3.17 6.40 4.96
C CYS A 127 -2.62 6.77 3.58
N HIS A 128 -3.43 7.41 2.72
CA HIS A 128 -3.11 7.70 1.33
C HIS A 128 -3.05 9.20 1.03
N VAL A 129 -1.86 9.80 1.19
CA VAL A 129 -1.67 11.24 0.98
C VAL A 129 -1.62 11.62 -0.50
N SER A 130 -1.07 10.76 -1.35
CA SER A 130 -0.96 10.96 -2.79
C SER A 130 -1.34 9.64 -3.46
N SER A 131 -1.81 9.70 -4.70
CA SER A 131 -1.76 8.55 -5.58
C SER A 131 -1.62 9.08 -6.98
N ASP A 132 -0.67 8.54 -7.75
CA ASP A 132 -0.55 8.90 -9.16
C ASP A 132 -1.60 8.19 -10.03
N MET A 133 -2.39 7.30 -9.41
CA MET A 133 -3.49 6.55 -10.00
C MET A 133 -3.10 5.79 -11.27
N ASN A 134 -1.81 5.44 -11.41
CA ASN A 134 -1.30 4.73 -12.59
C ASN A 134 -1.66 3.22 -12.59
N GLY A 135 -2.30 2.74 -11.51
CA GLY A 135 -2.68 1.34 -11.30
C GLY A 135 -1.64 0.50 -10.56
N ASN A 136 -0.46 1.05 -10.29
CA ASN A 136 0.61 0.46 -9.49
C ASN A 136 0.67 1.16 -8.15
N PHE A 137 0.69 0.38 -7.07
CA PHE A 137 0.88 0.90 -5.73
C PHE A 137 2.37 0.96 -5.39
N MET A 138 2.86 2.15 -5.06
CA MET A 138 4.23 2.46 -4.71
C MET A 138 4.25 3.09 -3.32
N PRO A 139 4.69 2.39 -2.25
CA PRO A 139 4.63 2.87 -0.88
C PRO A 139 5.23 4.27 -0.66
N GLU A 140 6.29 4.61 -1.40
CA GLU A 140 6.97 5.90 -1.35
C GLU A 140 6.16 7.07 -1.93
N ILE A 141 5.16 6.78 -2.76
CA ILE A 141 4.25 7.75 -3.41
C ILE A 141 2.86 7.69 -2.77
N ASP A 142 2.29 6.49 -2.65
CA ASP A 142 0.87 6.30 -2.33
C ASP A 142 0.55 6.40 -0.84
N LEU A 143 1.54 6.26 0.05
CA LEU A 143 1.33 6.28 1.49
C LEU A 143 1.70 7.61 2.14
N THR A 144 0.93 7.98 3.15
CA THR A 144 1.23 9.10 4.04
C THR A 144 2.57 8.88 4.73
N ARG A 145 3.50 9.82 4.55
CA ARG A 145 4.82 9.78 5.19
C ARG A 145 4.74 10.24 6.63
N TYR A 146 4.44 9.30 7.51
CA TYR A 146 4.50 9.54 8.94
C TYR A 146 5.94 9.74 9.42
N PRO A 147 6.17 10.68 10.37
CA PRO A 147 7.50 10.93 10.91
C PRO A 147 8.07 9.67 11.56
N ASN A 148 9.36 9.43 11.34
CA ASN A 148 10.10 8.39 12.07
C ASN A 148 10.39 8.81 13.52
N VAL A 149 11.09 7.96 14.27
CA VAL A 149 11.49 8.22 15.67
C VAL A 149 12.34 9.49 15.86
N SER A 150 12.97 9.99 14.79
CA SER A 150 13.74 11.24 14.78
C SER A 150 12.92 12.46 14.32
N GLY A 151 11.61 12.29 14.12
CA GLY A 151 10.70 13.34 13.63
C GLY A 151 10.80 13.62 12.12
N GLN A 152 11.53 12.81 11.36
CA GLN A 152 11.75 13.03 9.94
C GLN A 152 10.71 12.29 9.10
N GLN A 153 10.12 12.98 8.12
CA GLN A 153 9.25 12.37 7.11
C GLN A 153 10.11 11.88 5.94
N GLN A 154 10.34 10.57 5.87
CA GLN A 154 11.09 9.91 4.82
C GLN A 154 10.17 9.02 4.00
N ALA A 155 10.55 8.76 2.74
CA ALA A 155 9.88 7.76 1.93
C ALA A 155 10.09 6.37 2.55
N TYR A 156 9.10 5.50 2.40
CA TYR A 156 9.19 4.10 2.81
C TYR A 156 9.94 3.30 1.76
N ASN A 157 10.84 2.41 2.18
CA ASN A 157 11.51 1.49 1.27
C ASN A 157 10.66 0.25 0.95
N ASN A 158 9.69 -0.05 1.82
CA ASN A 158 8.78 -1.20 1.74
C ASN A 158 7.52 -0.93 2.58
N ILE A 159 6.48 -1.76 2.43
CA ILE A 159 5.22 -1.55 3.13
C ILE A 159 5.35 -1.81 4.64
N SER A 160 6.23 -2.73 5.07
CA SER A 160 6.43 -3.00 6.50
C SER A 160 6.83 -1.75 7.27
N GLU A 161 7.68 -0.89 6.71
CA GLU A 161 8.07 0.37 7.35
C GLU A 161 6.88 1.29 7.64
N PHE A 162 5.82 1.24 6.83
CA PHE A 162 4.58 1.95 7.09
C PHE A 162 3.78 1.27 8.22
N CYS A 163 3.58 -0.05 8.14
CA CYS A 163 2.87 -0.82 9.17
C CYS A 163 3.47 -0.58 10.57
N LEU A 164 4.79 -0.57 10.64
CA LEU A 164 5.56 -0.41 11.87
C LEU A 164 5.51 1.02 12.46
N ARG A 165 4.96 2.01 11.76
CA ARG A 165 4.67 3.32 12.37
C ARG A 165 3.56 3.22 13.41
N CYS A 166 2.60 2.33 13.21
CA CYS A 166 1.47 2.16 14.12
C CYS A 166 1.66 0.93 15.03
N HIS A 167 2.25 -0.14 14.51
CA HIS A 167 2.49 -1.38 15.26
C HIS A 167 3.79 -1.36 16.07
N ASN A 168 3.98 -0.29 16.85
CA ASN A 168 5.17 -0.04 17.66
C ASN A 168 4.79 0.67 18.97
N HIS A 169 5.15 0.08 20.11
CA HIS A 169 4.82 0.58 21.44
C HIS A 169 5.79 1.66 21.94
N ASP A 170 7.04 1.65 21.48
CA ASP A 170 8.05 2.63 21.90
C ASP A 170 7.81 3.99 21.24
N ASN A 171 7.35 3.99 19.99
CA ASN A 171 7.11 5.20 19.20
C ASN A 171 5.87 5.06 18.31
N PRO A 172 4.66 4.87 18.88
CA PRO A 172 3.45 4.77 18.08
C PRO A 172 3.17 6.08 17.36
N GLN A 173 2.68 5.99 16.14
CA GLN A 173 2.25 7.15 15.38
C GLN A 173 1.13 7.88 16.11
N VAL A 174 1.34 9.18 16.36
CA VAL A 174 0.38 10.04 17.05
C VAL A 174 -0.96 10.02 16.33
N GLY A 175 -2.04 9.76 17.07
CA GLY A 175 -3.42 9.65 16.57
C GLY A 175 -3.84 8.25 16.14
N PHE A 176 -2.93 7.27 16.13
CA PHE A 176 -3.16 5.87 15.77
C PHE A 176 -2.76 4.90 16.89
N GLU A 177 -2.69 5.40 18.13
CA GLU A 177 -2.28 4.60 19.27
C GLU A 177 -3.28 3.46 19.54
N MET A 178 -2.76 2.23 19.62
CA MET A 178 -3.57 1.05 19.94
C MET A 178 -3.85 0.99 21.45
N SER A 179 -4.89 1.70 21.88
CA SER A 179 -5.35 1.68 23.28
C SER A 179 -5.77 0.26 23.72
N HIS A 180 -5.58 -0.04 25.01
CA HIS A 180 -5.95 -1.30 25.68
C HIS A 180 -5.06 -2.53 25.47
N GLN A 181 -3.88 -2.38 24.89
CA GLN A 181 -2.91 -3.47 24.80
C GLN A 181 -1.93 -3.46 25.98
N THR A 182 -1.51 -4.64 26.44
CA THR A 182 -0.39 -4.76 27.37
C THR A 182 0.90 -4.40 26.65
N TYR A 183 1.92 -3.87 27.35
CA TYR A 183 3.18 -3.42 26.73
C TYR A 183 3.83 -4.48 25.82
N ASN A 184 3.81 -5.74 26.25
CA ASN A 184 4.34 -6.87 25.48
C ASN A 184 3.34 -7.50 24.50
N HIS A 185 2.22 -6.84 24.20
CA HIS A 185 1.25 -7.40 23.29
C HIS A 185 1.84 -7.44 21.87
N PRO A 186 1.82 -8.59 21.17
CA PRO A 186 2.49 -8.75 19.89
C PRO A 186 2.12 -7.66 18.87
N LEU A 187 0.85 -7.27 18.79
CA LEU A 187 0.40 -6.22 17.84
C LEU A 187 1.08 -4.85 18.02
N ILE A 188 1.59 -4.51 19.20
CA ILE A 188 2.31 -3.24 19.41
C ILE A 188 3.82 -3.46 19.61
N ALA A 189 4.29 -4.70 19.77
CA ALA A 189 5.70 -5.06 19.80
C ALA A 189 6.25 -5.45 18.42
N MET A 190 5.51 -5.21 17.33
CA MET A 190 5.91 -5.69 16.00
C MET A 190 7.22 -5.11 15.48
N GLN A 191 7.61 -3.89 15.85
CA GLN A 191 8.92 -3.36 15.46
C GLN A 191 10.05 -4.24 16.00
N ASP A 192 10.00 -4.60 17.29
CA ASP A 192 11.03 -5.43 17.91
C ASP A 192 10.97 -6.85 17.37
N ASN A 193 9.76 -7.37 17.24
CA ASN A 193 9.53 -8.68 16.68
C ASN A 193 10.09 -8.76 15.26
N TYR A 194 9.74 -7.82 14.38
CA TYR A 194 10.18 -7.79 12.99
C TYR A 194 11.70 -7.69 12.83
N ASN A 195 12.38 -6.90 13.68
CA ASN A 195 13.82 -6.66 13.54
C ASN A 195 14.70 -7.68 14.25
N PHE A 196 14.22 -8.27 15.34
CA PHE A 196 15.08 -9.03 16.25
C PHE A 196 14.62 -10.46 16.51
N VAL A 197 13.42 -10.84 16.04
CA VAL A 197 12.80 -12.09 16.46
C VAL A 197 12.17 -12.87 15.31
N ASP A 198 11.44 -12.20 14.45
CA ASP A 198 10.84 -12.75 13.26
C ASP A 198 11.93 -12.95 12.21
N LYS A 199 12.36 -14.21 12.05
CA LYS A 199 13.36 -14.61 11.05
C LYS A 199 12.90 -14.39 9.60
N HIS A 200 11.64 -14.00 9.36
CA HIS A 200 11.16 -13.57 8.05
C HIS A 200 11.43 -12.07 7.80
N GLY A 201 11.52 -11.25 8.86
CA GLY A 201 11.79 -9.81 8.80
C GLY A 201 13.28 -9.45 8.77
N TRP A 202 14.07 -9.91 9.75
CA TRP A 202 15.53 -9.70 9.82
C TRP A 202 16.28 -10.97 10.24
N ILE A 203 17.39 -11.24 9.53
CA ILE A 203 18.15 -12.49 9.65
C ILE A 203 19.10 -12.43 10.86
N ASP A 204 18.64 -12.79 12.05
CA ASP A 204 19.56 -13.16 13.15
C ASP A 204 19.04 -14.34 13.98
N GLY A 205 19.25 -15.56 13.48
CA GLY A 205 19.06 -16.76 14.29
C GLY A 205 19.76 -17.99 13.73
N THR A 206 20.17 -18.89 14.62
CA THR A 206 21.17 -19.92 14.32
C THR A 206 20.69 -21.10 13.45
N GLY A 207 19.39 -21.23 13.19
CA GLY A 207 18.81 -22.30 12.35
C GLY A 207 19.08 -23.74 12.81
N THR A 208 19.38 -23.96 14.10
CA THR A 208 19.90 -25.24 14.62
C THR A 208 19.02 -25.85 15.74
N ARG A 209 17.74 -26.13 15.47
CA ARG A 209 16.83 -26.76 16.45
C ARG A 209 16.04 -27.94 15.85
N THR A 210 15.43 -28.75 16.71
CA THR A 210 14.82 -30.05 16.32
C THR A 210 13.72 -29.94 15.26
N TYR A 211 12.92 -28.86 15.26
CA TYR A 211 11.89 -28.63 14.24
C TYR A 211 12.29 -27.56 13.20
N SER A 212 13.56 -27.13 13.19
CA SER A 212 14.01 -26.08 12.27
C SER A 212 14.16 -26.59 10.84
N GLY A 213 13.97 -25.66 9.90
CA GLY A 213 14.27 -25.87 8.50
C GLY A 213 13.32 -25.15 7.58
N LEU A 214 13.90 -24.48 6.58
CA LEU A 214 13.19 -23.97 5.41
C LEU A 214 13.50 -24.84 4.20
N ARG A 215 12.60 -24.82 3.22
CA ARG A 215 12.85 -25.45 1.92
C ARG A 215 14.09 -24.86 1.26
N SER A 216 14.85 -25.70 0.57
CA SER A 216 16.09 -25.32 -0.12
C SER A 216 15.90 -24.19 -1.14
N ASP A 217 14.70 -24.09 -1.70
CA ASP A 217 14.36 -23.14 -2.76
C ASP A 217 13.73 -21.85 -2.21
N TYR A 218 13.67 -21.73 -0.88
CA TYR A 218 13.30 -20.52 -0.20
C TYR A 218 14.40 -19.47 -0.43
N GLN A 219 14.07 -18.43 -1.21
CA GLN A 219 15.02 -17.35 -1.47
C GLN A 219 15.07 -16.41 -0.26
N TYR A 220 15.88 -16.78 0.73
CA TYR A 220 16.17 -15.98 1.93
C TYR A 220 16.75 -14.58 1.64
N ALA A 221 17.02 -14.23 0.38
CA ALA A 221 17.66 -12.98 -0.01
C ALA A 221 16.71 -11.79 -0.18
N SER A 222 15.39 -11.98 -0.14
CA SER A 222 14.43 -10.87 -0.17
C SER A 222 13.72 -10.71 1.17
N LEU A 223 13.70 -9.48 1.68
CA LEU A 223 12.84 -9.04 2.77
C LEU A 223 11.42 -9.57 2.58
N VAL A 224 10.86 -10.26 3.59
CA VAL A 224 9.43 -10.61 3.62
C VAL A 224 8.69 -9.44 4.26
N GLU A 225 7.84 -8.78 3.48
CA GLU A 225 7.05 -7.65 3.95
C GLU A 225 5.83 -8.14 4.71
N CYS A 226 5.30 -7.31 5.64
CA CYS A 226 4.09 -7.65 6.37
C CYS A 226 2.95 -8.05 5.44
N THR A 227 2.86 -7.43 4.26
CA THR A 227 1.77 -7.63 3.30
C THR A 227 1.97 -8.79 2.32
N ASP A 228 3.15 -9.41 2.32
CA ASP A 228 3.34 -10.70 1.65
C ASP A 228 2.50 -11.78 2.33
N CYS A 229 2.13 -11.58 3.59
CA CYS A 229 1.24 -12.48 4.31
C CYS A 229 -0.05 -11.78 4.73
N HIS A 230 0.01 -10.60 5.30
CA HIS A 230 -1.13 -9.97 5.98
C HIS A 230 -1.96 -9.05 5.08
N ALA A 231 -3.27 -9.01 5.35
CA ALA A 231 -4.17 -8.08 4.70
C ALA A 231 -4.03 -6.73 5.39
N MET A 232 -3.81 -5.67 4.63
CA MET A 232 -3.77 -4.30 5.19
C MET A 232 -5.16 -3.82 5.64
N HIS A 233 -6.23 -4.42 5.12
CA HIS A 233 -7.60 -3.89 5.22
C HIS A 233 -8.60 -5.01 5.50
N GLY A 234 -9.63 -4.73 6.31
CA GLY A 234 -10.92 -5.45 6.31
C GLY A 234 -10.96 -6.82 6.94
N THR A 235 -9.84 -7.26 7.50
CA THR A 235 -9.79 -8.53 8.20
C THR A 235 -10.57 -8.42 9.50
N HIS A 236 -11.56 -9.29 9.68
CA HIS A 236 -12.32 -9.42 10.93
C HIS A 236 -11.54 -10.22 11.99
N ASN A 237 -10.25 -10.42 11.77
CA ASN A 237 -9.44 -11.40 12.49
C ASN A 237 -8.54 -10.73 13.52
N LYS A 238 -8.70 -11.11 14.79
CA LYS A 238 -8.14 -10.41 15.95
C LYS A 238 -6.68 -10.73 16.25
N ALA A 239 -6.06 -11.66 15.53
CA ALA A 239 -4.80 -12.29 15.94
C ALA A 239 -3.83 -12.56 14.78
N LEU A 240 -3.58 -11.60 13.89
CA LEU A 240 -2.58 -11.73 12.80
C LEU A 240 -2.82 -12.96 11.91
N ILE A 241 -3.78 -12.91 10.97
CA ILE A 241 -3.91 -14.04 10.04
C ILE A 241 -3.72 -13.59 8.61
N ILE A 242 -2.92 -14.42 7.94
CA ILE A 242 -2.51 -14.34 6.54
C ILE A 242 -3.75 -14.12 5.66
N ASP A 243 -3.71 -13.04 4.87
CA ASP A 243 -4.71 -12.55 3.92
C ASP A 243 -5.24 -13.68 3.03
N SER A 244 -4.30 -14.32 2.34
CA SER A 244 -4.52 -15.44 1.46
C SER A 244 -3.19 -16.14 1.29
N ALA A 245 -3.25 -17.45 1.23
CA ALA A 245 -2.04 -18.25 1.15
C ALA A 245 -1.21 -18.04 -0.13
N GLY A 246 -1.86 -17.58 -1.21
CA GLY A 246 -1.18 -17.22 -2.46
C GLY A 246 -0.26 -16.00 -2.32
N LYS A 247 -0.53 -15.07 -1.39
CA LYS A 247 0.39 -13.95 -1.13
C LYS A 247 1.70 -14.44 -0.50
N GLY A 248 1.61 -15.31 0.51
CA GLY A 248 2.81 -15.83 1.17
C GLY A 248 3.70 -16.65 0.23
N ALA A 249 3.08 -17.23 -0.80
CA ALA A 249 3.77 -18.03 -1.80
C ALA A 249 4.52 -17.19 -2.86
N SER A 250 4.19 -15.90 -3.07
CA SER A 250 4.79 -15.08 -4.15
C SER A 250 6.27 -14.74 -3.95
N LYS A 251 6.84 -15.09 -2.80
CA LYS A 251 8.28 -15.00 -2.52
C LYS A 251 8.99 -16.34 -2.67
N LEU A 252 8.27 -17.39 -3.02
CA LEU A 252 8.79 -18.73 -3.19
C LEU A 252 9.14 -19.01 -4.66
N SER A 253 9.76 -20.15 -4.92
CA SER A 253 9.93 -20.63 -6.29
C SER A 253 8.55 -20.81 -6.95
N ALA A 254 8.49 -20.58 -8.27
CA ALA A 254 7.25 -20.74 -9.06
C ALA A 254 6.64 -22.15 -8.93
N GLU A 255 7.43 -23.16 -8.54
CA GLU A 255 6.91 -24.49 -8.22
C GLU A 255 6.00 -24.45 -6.99
N LEU A 256 6.43 -23.76 -5.92
CA LEU A 256 5.70 -23.65 -4.65
C LEU A 256 4.52 -22.66 -4.71
N GLU A 257 4.59 -21.64 -5.57
CA GLU A 257 3.48 -20.69 -5.82
C GLU A 257 2.17 -21.37 -6.24
N ASN A 258 2.26 -22.52 -6.90
CA ASN A 258 1.11 -23.22 -7.47
C ASN A 258 0.52 -24.29 -6.53
N TYR A 259 1.09 -24.49 -5.35
CA TYR A 259 0.56 -25.47 -4.41
C TYR A 259 -0.75 -24.95 -3.79
N PRO A 260 -1.81 -25.78 -3.77
CA PRO A 260 -3.07 -25.36 -3.18
C PRO A 260 -2.88 -25.16 -1.69
N VAL A 261 -3.44 -24.09 -1.15
CA VAL A 261 -3.47 -23.88 0.30
C VAL A 261 -4.85 -23.48 0.74
N THR A 262 -5.35 -24.21 1.72
CA THR A 262 -6.63 -23.96 2.38
C THR A 262 -6.40 -23.89 3.88
N ILE A 263 -6.81 -22.79 4.50
CA ILE A 263 -6.88 -22.68 5.96
C ILE A 263 -8.31 -22.98 6.37
N THR A 264 -8.53 -24.10 7.05
CA THR A 264 -9.86 -24.52 7.54
C THR A 264 -9.80 -24.70 9.04
N ASP A 265 -10.76 -24.15 9.77
CA ASP A 265 -10.86 -24.27 11.24
C ASP A 265 -9.56 -23.91 11.98
N GLY A 266 -8.83 -22.91 11.48
CA GLY A 266 -7.55 -22.47 12.04
C GLY A 266 -6.33 -23.31 11.65
N ASN A 267 -6.50 -24.41 10.90
CA ASN A 267 -5.37 -25.22 10.45
C ASN A 267 -4.56 -24.50 9.36
N SER A 268 -3.37 -24.04 9.71
CA SER A 268 -2.43 -23.32 8.84
C SER A 268 -1.29 -24.19 8.31
N ALA A 269 -1.33 -25.52 8.51
CA ALA A 269 -0.23 -26.42 8.11
C ALA A 269 0.11 -26.35 6.61
N GLN A 270 -0.91 -26.30 5.73
CA GLN A 270 -0.69 -26.17 4.28
C GLN A 270 0.00 -24.87 3.88
N LEU A 271 -0.16 -23.82 4.67
CA LEU A 271 0.47 -22.53 4.45
C LEU A 271 1.91 -22.53 4.95
N CYS A 272 2.13 -22.95 6.19
CA CYS A 272 3.45 -22.97 6.80
C CYS A 272 4.41 -23.91 6.04
N VAL A 273 3.92 -25.07 5.58
CA VAL A 273 4.75 -26.06 4.86
C VAL A 273 5.21 -25.60 3.47
N LEU A 274 4.62 -24.51 2.92
CA LEU A 274 5.14 -23.90 1.70
C LEU A 274 6.57 -23.41 1.90
N CYS A 275 6.86 -22.88 3.08
CA CYS A 275 8.17 -22.33 3.44
C CYS A 275 8.99 -23.33 4.27
N HIS A 276 8.32 -24.09 5.13
CA HIS A 276 8.97 -24.97 6.09
C HIS A 276 9.24 -26.37 5.56
N GLN A 277 10.41 -26.88 5.91
CA GLN A 277 10.80 -28.26 5.72
C GLN A 277 11.77 -28.67 6.83
N MET A 278 11.29 -29.47 7.77
CA MET A 278 12.11 -30.06 8.81
C MET A 278 13.32 -30.79 8.22
N GLN A 279 14.50 -30.53 8.77
CA GLN A 279 15.73 -31.25 8.41
C GLN A 279 15.72 -32.67 8.97
N ASP A 280 15.29 -32.81 10.23
CA ASP A 280 15.11 -34.11 10.90
C ASP A 280 13.62 -34.49 10.90
N ILE A 281 13.28 -35.56 10.19
CA ILE A 281 11.90 -36.03 10.10
C ILE A 281 11.50 -36.74 11.40
N ILE A 282 10.70 -36.06 12.21
CA ILE A 282 10.10 -36.57 13.45
C ILE A 282 8.61 -36.24 13.51
N GLU A 283 7.88 -36.88 14.43
CA GLU A 283 6.42 -36.71 14.58
C GLU A 283 5.69 -36.90 13.23
N GLN A 284 4.90 -35.90 12.81
CA GLN A 284 4.18 -35.91 11.54
C GLN A 284 5.00 -35.29 10.41
N GLY A 285 6.32 -35.08 10.56
CA GLY A 285 7.19 -34.44 9.57
C GLY A 285 7.23 -35.13 8.21
N ALA A 286 6.92 -36.43 8.15
CA ALA A 286 6.79 -37.20 6.91
C ALA A 286 5.37 -37.18 6.33
N GLU A 287 4.38 -36.74 7.10
CA GLU A 287 2.97 -36.75 6.70
C GLU A 287 2.68 -35.58 5.76
N ASN A 288 1.74 -35.83 4.83
CA ASN A 288 1.29 -34.82 3.90
C ASN A 288 0.31 -33.88 4.60
N THR A 289 0.54 -32.58 4.49
CA THR A 289 -0.33 -31.52 5.04
C THR A 289 -1.67 -31.36 4.31
N GLY A 290 -1.90 -32.13 3.26
CA GLY A 290 -3.08 -32.12 2.41
C GLY A 290 -2.89 -31.39 1.07
N ASN A 291 -1.74 -30.76 0.84
CA ASN A 291 -1.43 -30.09 -0.43
C ASN A 291 -0.32 -30.77 -1.25
N GLY A 292 0.22 -31.91 -0.79
CA GLY A 292 1.36 -32.56 -1.46
C GLY A 292 2.69 -32.34 -0.75
N LEU A 293 2.75 -31.41 0.20
CA LEU A 293 3.98 -31.06 0.90
C LEU A 293 4.03 -31.68 2.31
N THR A 294 5.25 -31.98 2.73
CA THR A 294 5.62 -32.54 4.05
C THR A 294 6.69 -31.67 4.70
N GLY A 295 6.95 -31.88 5.99
CA GLY A 295 8.04 -31.22 6.71
C GLY A 295 7.60 -30.25 7.82
N VAL A 296 6.39 -30.40 8.34
CA VAL A 296 5.93 -29.77 9.59
C VAL A 296 5.64 -30.86 10.63
N HIS A 297 5.87 -30.57 11.91
CA HIS A 297 5.77 -31.59 12.96
C HIS A 297 4.31 -31.94 13.31
N ALA A 298 3.35 -31.09 12.91
CA ALA A 298 1.91 -31.31 13.00
C ALA A 298 1.22 -30.91 11.69
N VAL A 299 0.49 -31.84 11.06
CA VAL A 299 -0.29 -31.61 9.83
C VAL A 299 -1.75 -31.18 10.10
N SER A 300 -2.16 -31.25 11.37
CA SER A 300 -3.48 -30.82 11.83
C SER A 300 -3.36 -29.89 13.04
N GLY A 301 -4.02 -28.74 12.98
CA GLY A 301 -4.11 -27.79 14.09
C GLY A 301 -3.58 -26.42 13.75
N ASP A 302 -3.76 -25.49 14.69
CA ASP A 302 -3.35 -24.10 14.52
C ASP A 302 -1.90 -23.92 14.94
N CYS A 303 -1.01 -23.73 13.97
CA CYS A 303 0.40 -23.47 14.20
C CYS A 303 0.61 -22.25 15.12
N SER A 304 -0.32 -21.29 15.13
CA SER A 304 -0.23 -20.10 15.98
C SER A 304 -0.34 -20.39 17.48
N THR A 305 -0.78 -21.60 17.86
CA THR A 305 -0.80 -22.05 19.25
C THR A 305 0.61 -22.21 19.83
N CYS A 306 1.58 -22.56 18.99
CA CYS A 306 2.96 -22.83 19.39
C CYS A 306 3.99 -21.92 18.71
N HIS A 307 3.57 -21.19 17.66
CA HIS A 307 4.42 -20.33 16.84
C HIS A 307 3.74 -18.98 16.66
N SER A 308 4.22 -17.94 17.34
CA SER A 308 3.84 -16.58 17.01
C SER A 308 4.92 -15.87 16.18
N HIS A 309 4.50 -15.00 15.27
CA HIS A 309 5.44 -14.09 14.60
C HIS A 309 6.08 -13.20 15.66
N GLY A 310 7.40 -13.31 15.81
CA GLY A 310 8.14 -12.54 16.80
C GLY A 310 8.23 -13.12 18.20
N GLU A 311 8.16 -14.45 18.35
CA GLU A 311 8.46 -15.12 19.61
C GLU A 311 9.97 -15.29 19.83
N THR A 312 10.51 -14.67 20.89
CA THR A 312 11.97 -14.50 21.12
C THR A 312 12.68 -15.83 21.22
N VAL A 313 11.99 -16.86 21.73
CA VAL A 313 12.51 -18.19 21.94
C VAL A 313 11.33 -19.17 22.04
N GLN A 314 10.84 -19.73 20.93
CA GLN A 314 10.17 -21.03 21.03
C GLN A 314 10.51 -21.99 19.88
N ALA A 315 10.63 -23.25 20.30
CA ALA A 315 11.05 -24.46 19.64
C ALA A 315 10.78 -24.57 18.12
N GLY A 316 11.75 -24.16 17.31
CA GLY A 316 11.97 -24.74 16.00
C GLY A 316 11.27 -24.06 14.83
N LEU A 317 11.74 -22.85 14.53
CA LEU A 317 11.82 -22.34 13.17
C LEU A 317 13.29 -22.28 12.76
#